data_AF-A0A4U1FH30-F1
#
_entry.id   AF-A0A4U1FH30-F1
#
_cell.length_a   1.000
_cell.length_b   1.000
_cell.length_c   1.000
_cell.angle_alpha   90.00
_cell.angle_beta   90.00
_cell.angle_gamma   90.00
#
_symmetry.space_group_name_H-M   'P 1'
#
loop_
_entity.id
_entity.type
_entity.pdbx_description
1 polymer ?
#
loop_
_entity_poly.entity_id
_entity_poly.type
_entity_poly.pdbx_seq_one_letter_code
_entity_poly.pdbx_strand_id
1 'polypeptide(L)'
;VDMQWVQVLAEGWATPLNGFMREREYLQCLHFDCLLDGGVINLSVPIVLTATQEDKERLDGCTAFALMYEGRRVAILRNPEFFEHRKEERCARQWGTTCKNHPYIKMVLEQGDWLIGGDLQVLDRIYWNDGLDQYRLTPTELKQKFKDMNA
;
A
#
# COMPACT_ATOMS: atom_id res chain seq x y z
N VAL A 1 3.35 -7.09 -7.61
CA VAL A 1 2.46 -5.90 -7.48
C VAL A 1 2.76 -5.20 -6.18
N ASP A 2 2.89 -5.93 -5.08
CA ASP A 2 3.07 -5.37 -3.74
C ASP A 2 4.32 -4.48 -3.61
N MET A 3 5.41 -4.84 -4.31
CA MET A 3 6.64 -4.03 -4.29
C MET A 3 6.47 -2.61 -4.85
N GLN A 4 5.58 -2.42 -5.83
CA GLN A 4 5.27 -1.07 -6.35
C GLN A 4 4.54 -0.24 -5.29
N TRP A 5 3.63 -0.84 -4.54
CA TRP A 5 2.95 -0.17 -3.42
C TRP A 5 3.89 0.13 -2.25
N VAL A 6 4.87 -0.75 -1.98
CA VAL A 6 5.94 -0.45 -1.02
C VAL A 6 6.70 0.81 -1.45
N GLN A 7 7.00 0.98 -2.75
CA GLN A 7 7.64 2.19 -3.27
C GLN A 7 6.77 3.44 -3.12
N VAL A 8 5.48 3.35 -3.43
CA VAL A 8 4.52 4.46 -3.24
C VAL A 8 4.55 4.97 -1.80
N LEU A 9 4.53 4.05 -0.82
CA LEU A 9 4.62 4.38 0.60
C LEU A 9 6.00 4.91 0.99
N ALA A 10 7.08 4.25 0.55
CA ALA A 10 8.46 4.61 0.89
C ALA A 10 8.80 6.07 0.51
N GLU A 11 8.33 6.50 -0.65
CA GLU A 11 8.65 7.83 -1.19
C GLU A 11 7.70 8.92 -0.69
N GLY A 12 6.67 8.57 0.08
CA GLY A 12 5.74 9.52 0.69
C GLY A 12 4.62 10.01 -0.24
N TRP A 13 4.33 9.30 -1.34
CA TRP A 13 3.22 9.64 -2.23
C TRP A 13 1.85 9.56 -1.55
N ALA A 14 1.73 8.69 -0.54
CA ALA A 14 0.52 8.49 0.24
C ALA A 14 0.59 9.16 1.63
N THR A 15 1.37 10.23 1.78
CA THR A 15 1.43 11.02 3.02
C THR A 15 0.00 11.41 3.44
N PRO A 16 -0.42 11.17 4.70
CA PRO A 16 0.41 10.90 5.88
C PRO A 16 0.44 9.44 6.35
N LEU A 17 0.12 8.46 5.50
CA LEU A 17 0.15 7.05 5.92
C LEU A 17 1.53 6.65 6.47
N ASN A 18 1.53 5.95 7.62
CA ASN A 18 2.74 5.40 8.23
C ASN A 18 3.10 4.00 7.67
N GLY A 19 2.27 3.44 6.79
CA GLY A 19 2.48 2.15 6.16
C GLY A 19 1.24 1.67 5.42
N PHE A 20 1.07 0.36 5.30
CA PHE A 20 -0.16 -0.20 4.73
C PHE A 20 -1.34 0.08 5.66
N MET A 21 -2.47 0.44 5.06
CA MET A 21 -3.66 0.86 5.79
C MET A 21 -4.10 -0.19 6.82
N ARG A 22 -4.30 0.28 8.05
CA ARG A 22 -5.09 -0.36 9.09
C ARG A 22 -6.57 -0.36 8.72
N GLU A 23 -7.37 -1.19 9.36
CA GLU A 23 -8.80 -1.35 9.09
C GLU A 23 -9.53 0.01 9.17
N ARG A 24 -9.17 0.82 10.17
CA ARG A 24 -9.74 2.17 10.34
C ARG A 24 -9.50 3.05 9.11
N GLU A 25 -8.28 3.09 8.60
CA GLU A 25 -7.89 3.90 7.43
C GLU A 25 -8.52 3.34 6.15
N TYR A 26 -8.56 2.01 6.02
CA TYR A 26 -9.19 1.31 4.90
C TYR A 26 -10.68 1.61 4.80
N LEU A 27 -11.41 1.56 5.92
CA LEU A 27 -12.83 1.89 5.96
C LEU A 27 -13.06 3.37 5.64
N GLN A 28 -12.24 4.28 6.19
CA GLN A 28 -12.35 5.70 5.87
C GLN A 28 -12.14 5.96 4.37
N CYS A 29 -11.10 5.35 3.78
CA CYS A 29 -10.80 5.42 2.36
C CYS A 29 -11.98 4.92 1.50
N LEU A 30 -12.52 3.73 1.78
CA LEU A 30 -13.59 3.14 0.98
C LEU A 30 -14.94 3.88 1.09
N HIS A 31 -15.22 4.52 2.22
CA HIS A 31 -16.53 5.14 2.47
C HIS A 31 -16.55 6.66 2.28
N PHE A 32 -15.41 7.32 2.42
CA PHE A 32 -15.33 8.79 2.43
C PHE A 32 -14.28 9.37 1.48
N ASP A 33 -13.55 8.52 0.74
CA ASP A 33 -12.46 8.92 -0.15
C ASP A 33 -11.35 9.74 0.54
N CYS A 34 -11.30 9.70 1.86
CA CYS A 34 -10.44 10.53 2.69
C CYS A 34 -9.98 9.77 3.93
N LEU A 35 -8.77 10.09 4.41
CA LEU A 35 -8.40 9.90 5.80
C LEU A 35 -8.93 11.08 6.63
N LEU A 36 -9.41 10.81 7.83
CA LEU A 36 -10.10 11.78 8.67
C LEU A 36 -9.32 12.11 9.96
N ASP A 37 -8.38 11.25 10.34
CA ASP A 37 -7.61 11.39 11.57
C ASP A 37 -6.48 12.42 11.39
N GLY A 38 -6.45 13.43 12.27
CA GLY A 38 -5.47 14.52 12.19
C GLY A 38 -5.77 15.59 11.13
N GLY A 39 -6.91 15.49 10.45
CA GLY A 39 -7.36 16.39 9.40
C GLY A 39 -7.95 15.61 8.22
N VAL A 40 -8.81 16.26 7.43
CA VAL A 40 -9.38 15.64 6.23
C VAL A 40 -8.34 15.68 5.11
N ILE A 41 -7.87 14.51 4.70
CA ILE A 41 -6.87 14.34 3.63
C ILE A 41 -7.43 13.38 2.60
N ASN A 42 -7.45 13.78 1.33
CA ASN A 42 -7.93 12.92 0.26
C ASN A 42 -7.04 11.69 0.10
N LEU A 43 -7.64 10.51 0.14
CA LEU A 43 -7.00 9.22 -0.11
C LEU A 43 -8.08 8.20 -0.46
N SER A 44 -8.41 8.12 -1.75
CA SER A 44 -9.58 7.40 -2.27
C SER A 44 -9.30 5.97 -2.76
N VAL A 45 -8.06 5.52 -2.67
CA VAL A 45 -7.67 4.17 -3.10
C VAL A 45 -7.02 3.41 -1.94
N PRO A 46 -7.52 2.20 -1.60
CA PRO A 46 -6.89 1.35 -0.60
C PRO A 46 -5.44 1.00 -0.93
N ILE A 47 -4.52 1.37 -0.04
CA ILE A 47 -3.11 0.97 -0.09
C ILE A 47 -2.89 -0.10 0.98
N VAL A 48 -3.06 -1.35 0.58
CA VAL A 48 -3.19 -2.50 1.48
C VAL A 48 -2.24 -3.63 1.07
N LEU A 49 -1.80 -4.43 2.05
CA LEU A 49 -1.08 -5.68 1.84
C LEU A 49 -2.03 -6.85 2.09
N THR A 50 -2.05 -7.84 1.20
CA THR A 50 -2.94 -9.00 1.33
C THR A 50 -2.19 -10.22 1.86
N ALA A 51 -2.92 -11.12 2.52
CA ALA A 51 -2.40 -12.38 3.02
C ALA A 51 -3.42 -13.50 2.89
N THR A 52 -2.94 -14.74 2.72
CA THR A 52 -3.79 -15.93 2.81
C THR A 52 -4.13 -16.25 4.26
N GLN A 53 -5.03 -17.21 4.47
CA GLN A 53 -5.33 -17.73 5.81
C GLN A 53 -4.06 -18.29 6.49
N GLU A 54 -3.24 -19.03 5.73
CA GLU A 54 -2.01 -19.65 6.21
C GLU A 54 -0.96 -18.59 6.59
N ASP A 55 -0.83 -17.53 5.79
CA ASP A 55 0.05 -16.41 6.09
C ASP A 55 -0.40 -15.67 7.36
N LYS A 56 -1.71 -15.45 7.53
CA LYS A 56 -2.26 -14.88 8.76
C LYS A 56 -1.92 -15.77 9.95
N GLU A 57 -2.27 -17.06 9.92
CA GLU A 57 -2.02 -17.97 11.05
C GLU A 57 -0.55 -18.04 11.44
N ARG A 58 0.35 -17.93 10.46
CA ARG A 58 1.80 -17.93 10.68
C ARG A 58 2.35 -16.63 11.27
N LEU A 59 1.73 -15.48 10.96
CA LEU A 59 2.26 -14.15 11.30
C LEU A 59 1.46 -13.45 12.41
N ASP A 60 0.24 -13.90 12.69
CA ASP A 60 -0.62 -13.33 13.72
C ASP A 60 0.03 -13.49 15.10
N GLY A 61 -0.07 -12.44 15.92
CA GLY A 61 0.60 -12.33 17.22
C GLY A 61 2.08 -11.93 17.18
N CYS A 62 2.75 -11.85 16.01
CA CYS A 62 4.10 -11.28 15.94
C CYS A 62 4.07 -9.75 15.98
N THR A 63 5.08 -9.12 16.57
CA THR A 63 5.16 -7.65 16.66
C THR A 63 5.78 -7.01 15.42
N ALA A 64 6.48 -7.78 14.59
CA ALA A 64 7.08 -7.33 13.34
C ALA A 64 7.45 -8.51 12.43
N PHE A 65 7.38 -8.30 11.12
CA PHE A 65 7.89 -9.25 10.13
C PHE A 65 8.49 -8.53 8.92
N ALA A 66 9.34 -9.23 8.18
CA ALA A 66 9.99 -8.70 6.98
C ALA A 66 9.16 -9.00 5.72
N LEU A 67 9.02 -8.01 4.84
CA LEU A 67 8.54 -8.21 3.48
C LEU A 67 9.71 -8.66 2.59
N MET A 68 9.47 -9.70 1.81
CA MET A 68 10.46 -10.23 0.88
C MET A 68 10.04 -10.06 -0.57
N TYR A 69 10.95 -9.60 -1.40
CA TYR A 69 10.79 -9.50 -2.85
C TYR A 69 12.07 -9.99 -3.52
N GLU A 70 11.93 -10.93 -4.47
CA GLU A 70 13.07 -11.55 -5.18
C GLU A 70 14.18 -12.07 -4.23
N GLY A 71 13.77 -12.69 -3.12
CA GLY A 71 14.70 -13.25 -2.12
C GLY A 71 15.37 -12.21 -1.20
N ARG A 72 15.09 -10.92 -1.36
CA ARG A 72 15.63 -9.83 -0.55
C ARG A 72 14.58 -9.34 0.45
N ARG A 73 15.01 -9.05 1.67
CA ARG A 73 14.18 -8.33 2.64
C ARG A 73 14.18 -6.86 2.25
N VAL A 74 13.01 -6.33 1.90
CA VAL A 74 12.88 -4.96 1.35
C VAL A 74 12.26 -3.98 2.35
N ALA A 75 11.48 -4.48 3.31
CA ALA A 75 10.84 -3.67 4.32
C ALA A 75 10.54 -4.50 5.58
N ILE A 76 10.26 -3.81 6.69
CA ILE A 76 9.75 -4.37 7.93
C ILE A 76 8.37 -3.76 8.16
N LEU A 77 7.35 -4.61 8.34
CA LEU A 77 6.05 -4.17 8.84
C LEU A 77 6.00 -4.40 10.35
N ARG A 78 5.75 -3.35 11.13
CA ARG A 78 5.63 -3.40 12.59
C ARG A 78 4.20 -3.23 13.05
N ASN A 79 3.93 -3.78 14.23
CA ASN A 79 2.64 -3.73 14.90
C ASN A 79 1.49 -4.11 13.94
N PRO A 80 1.59 -5.29 13.28
CA PRO A 80 0.63 -5.66 12.25
C PRO A 80 -0.75 -5.90 12.86
N GLU A 81 -1.78 -5.53 12.12
CA GLU A 81 -3.15 -5.93 12.38
C GLU A 81 -3.72 -6.65 11.17
N PHE A 82 -4.50 -7.70 11.42
CA PHE A 82 -5.12 -8.52 10.38
C PHE A 82 -6.64 -8.30 10.38
N PHE A 83 -7.22 -7.99 9.22
CA PHE A 83 -8.65 -7.76 9.06
C PHE A 83 -9.17 -8.31 7.72
N GLU A 84 -10.49 -8.49 7.62
CA GLU A 84 -11.10 -9.12 6.44
C GLU A 84 -10.96 -8.26 5.19
N HIS A 85 -10.63 -8.88 4.06
CA HIS A 85 -10.48 -8.18 2.78
C HIS A 85 -11.83 -7.84 2.14
N ARG A 86 -12.87 -8.67 2.35
CA ARG A 86 -14.23 -8.47 1.79
C ARG A 86 -14.21 -8.01 0.33
N LYS A 87 -13.52 -8.78 -0.52
CA LYS A 87 -13.14 -8.42 -1.91
C LYS A 87 -14.30 -7.90 -2.76
N GLU A 88 -15.49 -8.48 -2.66
CA GLU A 88 -16.66 -8.03 -3.42
C GLU A 88 -17.06 -6.60 -3.04
N GLU A 89 -17.17 -6.31 -1.74
CA GLU A 89 -17.48 -4.98 -1.22
C GLU A 89 -16.40 -3.97 -1.61
N ARG A 90 -15.12 -4.33 -1.43
CA ARG A 90 -13.98 -3.50 -1.85
C ARG A 90 -14.10 -3.11 -3.32
N CYS A 91 -14.28 -4.09 -4.19
CA CYS A 91 -14.32 -3.88 -5.63
C CYS A 91 -15.53 -3.01 -6.02
N ALA A 92 -16.70 -3.30 -5.46
CA ALA A 92 -17.91 -2.53 -5.72
C ALA A 92 -17.76 -1.05 -5.36
N ARG A 93 -17.14 -0.74 -4.21
CA ARG A 93 -16.93 0.64 -3.75
C ARG A 93 -15.83 1.36 -4.53
N GLN A 94 -14.68 0.71 -4.71
CA GLN A 94 -13.52 1.34 -5.34
C GLN A 94 -13.66 1.51 -6.85
N TRP A 95 -14.32 0.59 -7.55
CA TRP A 95 -14.47 0.64 -9.01
C TRP A 95 -15.90 0.90 -9.50
N GLY A 96 -16.90 0.89 -8.63
CA GLY A 96 -18.31 0.93 -9.04
C GLY A 96 -18.77 -0.33 -9.79
N THR A 97 -17.98 -1.41 -9.76
CA THR A 97 -18.27 -2.68 -10.42
C THR A 97 -17.51 -3.83 -9.77
N THR A 98 -18.04 -5.05 -9.88
CA THR A 98 -17.38 -6.29 -9.46
C THR A 98 -17.01 -7.17 -10.66
N CYS A 99 -16.92 -6.58 -11.85
CA CYS A 99 -16.62 -7.29 -13.09
C CYS A 99 -15.27 -8.02 -13.02
N LYS A 100 -15.32 -9.36 -13.00
CA LYS A 100 -14.13 -10.24 -12.92
C LYS A 100 -13.18 -10.11 -14.12
N ASN A 101 -13.66 -9.53 -15.23
CA ASN A 101 -12.84 -9.28 -16.42
C ASN A 101 -12.08 -7.94 -16.36
N HIS A 102 -12.38 -7.07 -15.38
CA HIS A 102 -11.56 -5.88 -15.15
C HIS A 102 -10.17 -6.30 -14.64
N PRO A 103 -9.07 -5.86 -15.26
CA PRO A 103 -7.73 -6.43 -15.03
C PRO A 103 -7.28 -6.31 -13.56
N TYR A 104 -7.49 -5.15 -12.92
CA TYR A 104 -7.13 -4.99 -11.50
C TYR A 104 -8.07 -5.73 -10.54
N ILE A 105 -9.37 -5.83 -10.85
CA ILE A 105 -10.33 -6.58 -10.02
C ILE A 105 -9.96 -8.05 -10.07
N LYS A 106 -9.61 -8.57 -11.25
CA LYS A 106 -9.13 -9.94 -11.40
C LYS A 106 -7.97 -10.24 -10.45
N MET A 107 -6.97 -9.36 -10.40
CA MET A 107 -5.84 -9.50 -9.48
C MET A 107 -6.26 -9.46 -8.00
N VAL A 108 -7.19 -8.56 -7.63
CA VAL A 108 -7.73 -8.49 -6.26
C VAL A 108 -8.47 -9.77 -5.87
N LEU A 109 -9.22 -10.36 -6.81
CA LEU A 109 -9.95 -11.60 -6.57
C LEU A 109 -9.02 -12.81 -6.39
N GLU A 110 -7.86 -12.80 -7.03
CA GLU A 110 -6.81 -13.83 -6.94
C GLU A 110 -5.94 -13.72 -5.68
N GLN A 111 -6.00 -12.61 -4.94
CA GLN A 111 -5.26 -12.40 -3.69
C GLN A 111 -5.85 -13.19 -2.51
N GLY A 112 -5.22 -13.12 -1.33
CA GLY A 112 -5.76 -13.72 -0.11
C GLY A 112 -6.97 -12.96 0.47
N ASP A 113 -7.67 -13.60 1.41
CA ASP A 113 -8.89 -13.07 2.03
C ASP A 113 -8.65 -12.17 3.24
N TRP A 114 -7.37 -11.98 3.61
CA TRP A 114 -6.96 -11.10 4.69
C TRP A 114 -6.17 -9.89 4.18
N LEU A 115 -6.30 -8.78 4.88
CA LEU A 115 -5.45 -7.61 4.75
C LEU A 115 -4.59 -7.45 6.00
N ILE A 116 -3.40 -6.88 5.81
CA ILE A 116 -2.47 -6.56 6.90
C ILE A 116 -2.17 -5.06 6.87
N GLY A 117 -2.58 -4.37 7.93
CA GLY A 117 -2.18 -2.98 8.21
C GLY A 117 -1.00 -2.93 9.17
N GLY A 118 -0.21 -1.86 9.13
CA GLY A 118 0.93 -1.72 10.05
C GLY A 118 1.88 -0.59 9.69
N ASP A 119 2.85 -0.36 10.58
CA ASP A 119 3.86 0.69 10.40
C ASP A 119 4.98 0.17 9.51
N LEU A 120 5.16 0.75 8.32
CA LEU A 120 6.09 0.24 7.31
C LEU A 120 7.43 0.98 7.40
N GLN A 121 8.50 0.24 7.63
CA GLN A 121 9.87 0.72 7.47
C GLN A 121 10.51 0.07 6.25
N VAL A 122 10.69 0.84 5.19
CA VAL A 122 11.40 0.38 3.99
C VAL A 122 12.91 0.47 4.24
N LEU A 123 13.65 -0.57 3.81
CA LEU A 123 15.07 -0.75 4.13
C LEU A 123 15.96 -0.01 3.12
N ASP A 124 15.98 -0.50 1.89
CA ASP A 124 16.76 0.08 0.79
C ASP A 124 15.86 0.94 -0.09
N ARG A 125 16.42 2.02 -0.67
CA ARG A 125 15.73 2.77 -1.72
C ARG A 125 15.46 1.84 -2.90
N ILE A 126 14.25 1.95 -3.43
CA ILE A 126 13.78 1.06 -4.49
C ILE A 126 14.27 1.55 -5.85
N TYR A 127 14.97 0.67 -6.55
CA TYR A 127 15.46 0.86 -7.91
C TYR A 127 15.07 -0.37 -8.74
N TRP A 128 14.57 -0.16 -9.95
CA TRP A 128 14.12 -1.23 -10.83
C TRP A 128 15.23 -1.75 -11.76
N ASN A 129 16.31 -1.00 -11.91
CA ASN A 129 17.48 -1.34 -12.73
C ASN A 129 17.11 -1.68 -14.19
N ASP A 130 16.08 -1.05 -14.71
CA ASP A 130 15.53 -1.24 -16.06
C ASP A 130 15.98 -0.15 -17.05
N GLY A 131 16.93 0.70 -16.64
CA GLY A 131 17.41 1.83 -17.42
C GLY A 131 16.51 3.07 -17.38
N LEU A 132 15.49 3.10 -16.50
CA LEU A 132 14.54 4.21 -16.37
C LEU A 132 14.51 4.84 -14.97
N ASP A 133 15.31 4.38 -14.02
CA ASP A 133 15.31 4.88 -12.64
C ASP A 133 15.64 6.37 -12.53
N GLN A 134 16.40 6.92 -13.47
CA GLN A 134 16.68 8.36 -13.57
C GLN A 134 15.42 9.22 -13.76
N TYR A 135 14.30 8.62 -14.19
CA TYR A 135 13.01 9.29 -14.32
C TYR A 135 12.10 9.09 -13.11
N ARG A 136 12.45 8.19 -12.17
CA ARG A 136 11.66 7.90 -10.97
C ARG A 136 12.07 8.82 -9.82
N LEU A 137 11.78 10.12 -10.00
CA LEU A 137 12.01 11.12 -8.96
C LEU A 137 10.96 10.98 -7.85
N THR A 138 11.42 10.97 -6.61
CA THR A 138 10.57 11.06 -5.42
C THR A 138 9.85 12.41 -5.35
N PRO A 139 8.77 12.56 -4.56
CA PRO A 139 8.13 13.85 -4.31
C PRO A 139 9.10 14.92 -3.82
N THR A 140 10.08 14.56 -2.99
CA THR A 140 11.12 15.46 -2.48
C THR A 140 12.05 15.92 -3.61
N GLU A 141 12.52 14.99 -4.45
CA GLU A 141 13.36 15.32 -5.60
C GLU A 141 12.62 16.16 -6.64
N LEU A 142 11.32 15.91 -6.86
CA LEU A 142 10.48 16.74 -7.72
C LEU A 142 10.33 18.16 -7.18
N LYS A 143 10.01 18.32 -5.89
CA LYS A 143 9.96 19.64 -5.23
C LYS A 143 11.29 20.39 -5.37
N GLN A 144 12.41 19.70 -5.18
CA GLN A 144 13.73 20.30 -5.38
C GLN A 144 13.95 20.71 -6.84
N LYS A 145 13.58 19.85 -7.80
CA LYS A 145 13.71 20.14 -9.22
C LYS A 145 12.88 21.35 -9.66
N PHE A 146 11.65 21.49 -9.15
CA PHE A 146 10.83 22.67 -9.42
C PHE A 146 11.45 23.94 -8.84
N LYS A 147 12.00 23.86 -7.62
CA LYS A 147 12.73 24.97 -7.00
C LYS A 147 13.96 25.36 -7.81
N ASP A 148 14.75 24.39 -8.28
CA ASP A 148 15.94 24.62 -9.11
C ASP A 148 15.58 25.30 -10.44
N MET A 149 14.36 25.05 -10.94
CA MET A 149 13.79 25.68 -12.14
C MET A 149 13.14 27.04 -11.87
N ASN A 150 13.09 27.52 -10.62
CA ASN A 150 12.35 28.73 -10.20
C ASN A 150 10.86 28.74 -10.64
N ALA A 151 10.19 27.59 -10.55
CA ALA A 151 8.75 27.44 -10.80
C ALA A 151 7.89 27.79 -9.58
#